data_AF-A0A395HZ19-F1
#
_entry.id   AF-A0A395HZ19-F1
#
_cell.length_a   1.000
_cell.length_b   1.000
_cell.length_c   1.000
_cell.angle_alpha   90.00
_cell.angle_beta   90.00
_cell.angle_gamma   90.00
#
_symmetry.space_group_name_H-M   'P 1'
#
loop_
_entity.id
_entity.type
_entity.pdbx_description
1 polymer ?
#
loop_
_entity_poly.entity_id
_entity_poly.type
_entity_poly.pdbx_seq_one_letter_code
_entity_poly.pdbx_strand_id
1 'polypeptide(L)'
;MNLLAELATNPSLTASLLTGLERAYQAVSPTRRSAAEPHRATQQRRSFHETRINEPNGLYKDCMARSFIEEAERRGALTPGVTVIEATGGSTGSSLTFTCTVKGYHFTVISSDGFAIKKLRTMEAFGPELDLMPSPAGRPPDLIPSMETV
;
A
#
# COMPACT_ATOMS: atom_id res chain seq x y z
N MET A 1 13.90 -8.48 -11.36
CA MET A 1 12.82 -9.31 -11.94
C MET A 1 11.57 -8.99 -11.15
N ASN A 2 10.53 -8.46 -11.79
CA ASN A 2 9.28 -8.09 -11.11
C ASN A 2 8.45 -9.37 -10.89
N LEU A 3 7.77 -9.49 -9.74
CA LEU A 3 6.98 -10.66 -9.36
C LEU A 3 5.98 -11.04 -10.47
N LEU A 4 5.38 -10.05 -11.13
CA LEU A 4 4.49 -10.28 -12.29
C LEU A 4 5.17 -11.00 -13.47
N ALA A 5 6.44 -10.73 -13.72
CA ALA A 5 7.20 -11.39 -14.79
C ALA A 5 7.56 -12.85 -14.45
N GLU A 6 7.78 -13.14 -13.16
CA GLU A 6 8.04 -14.50 -12.68
C GLU A 6 6.75 -15.33 -12.65
N LEU A 7 5.62 -14.71 -12.27
CA LEU A 7 4.30 -15.33 -12.28
C LEU A 7 3.83 -15.70 -13.70
N ALA A 8 4.08 -14.84 -14.69
CA ALA A 8 3.75 -15.13 -16.09
C ALA A 8 4.38 -16.44 -16.62
N THR A 9 5.47 -16.91 -16.02
CA THR A 9 6.17 -18.16 -16.42
C THR A 9 5.67 -19.41 -15.69
N ASN A 10 4.85 -19.27 -14.65
CA ASN A 10 4.30 -20.42 -13.89
C ASN A 10 2.84 -20.18 -13.46
N PRO A 11 1.86 -20.69 -14.23
CA PRO A 11 0.43 -20.50 -13.95
C PRO A 11 -0.03 -21.06 -12.60
N SER A 12 0.58 -22.14 -12.10
CA SER A 12 0.23 -22.78 -10.82
C SER A 12 0.69 -21.93 -9.62
N LEU A 13 1.89 -21.37 -9.69
CA LEU A 13 2.38 -20.40 -8.70
C LEU A 13 1.54 -19.12 -8.73
N THR A 14 1.11 -18.69 -9.92
CA THR A 14 0.25 -17.51 -10.11
C THR A 14 -1.09 -17.67 -9.41
N ALA A 15 -1.79 -18.78 -9.65
CA ALA A 15 -3.09 -19.03 -9.02
C ALA A 15 -2.97 -19.12 -7.48
N SER A 16 -1.91 -19.75 -6.97
CA SER A 16 -1.67 -19.89 -5.53
C SER A 16 -1.35 -18.54 -4.86
N LEU A 17 -0.54 -17.72 -5.53
CA LEU A 17 -0.20 -16.38 -5.04
C LEU A 17 -1.44 -15.48 -5.05
N LEU A 18 -2.20 -15.44 -6.14
CA LEU A 18 -3.44 -14.65 -6.25
C LEU A 18 -4.43 -15.05 -5.15
N THR A 19 -4.63 -16.36 -4.94
CA THR A 19 -5.47 -16.86 -3.84
C THR A 19 -4.96 -16.38 -2.47
N GLY A 20 -3.65 -16.37 -2.28
CA GLY A 20 -3.01 -15.86 -1.06
C GLY A 20 -3.25 -14.36 -0.86
N LEU A 21 -3.10 -13.56 -1.92
CA LEU A 21 -3.34 -12.11 -1.91
C LEU A 21 -4.82 -11.79 -1.67
N GLU A 22 -5.75 -12.54 -2.27
CA GLU A 22 -7.19 -12.40 -2.02
C GLU A 22 -7.55 -12.68 -0.56
N ARG A 23 -7.03 -13.78 0.02
CA ARG A 23 -7.25 -14.10 1.44
C ARG A 23 -6.72 -13.00 2.35
N ALA A 24 -5.51 -12.51 2.05
CA ALA A 24 -4.91 -11.38 2.73
C ALA A 24 -5.80 -10.12 2.62
N TYR A 25 -6.27 -9.79 1.41
CA TYR A 25 -7.15 -8.66 1.18
C TYR A 25 -8.45 -8.78 1.99
N GLN A 26 -9.07 -9.96 2.03
CA GLN A 26 -10.28 -10.19 2.83
C GLN A 26 -10.02 -10.09 4.33
N ALA A 27 -8.82 -10.41 4.81
CA ALA A 27 -8.44 -10.26 6.21
C ALA A 27 -8.31 -8.78 6.63
N VAL A 28 -8.04 -7.85 5.69
CA VAL A 28 -7.97 -6.40 5.95
C VAL A 28 -9.25 -5.95 6.64
N SER A 29 -9.14 -5.55 7.91
CA SER A 29 -10.27 -5.10 8.71
C SER A 29 -9.89 -3.86 9.51
N PRO A 30 -10.80 -2.87 9.63
CA PRO A 30 -10.57 -1.70 10.48
C PRO A 30 -10.29 -2.18 11.91
N THR A 31 -9.19 -1.73 12.49
CA THR A 31 -8.74 -2.17 13.82
C THR A 31 -9.86 -2.00 14.85
N ARG A 32 -10.18 -3.08 15.58
CA ARG A 32 -10.85 -2.94 16.88
C ARG A 32 -9.86 -2.32 17.85
N ARG A 33 -10.18 -1.15 18.41
CA ARG A 33 -9.53 -0.69 19.63
C ARG A 33 -9.82 -1.71 20.73
N SER A 34 -8.86 -2.54 21.12
CA SER A 34 -8.94 -3.19 22.44
C SER A 34 -8.41 -2.20 23.47
N ALA A 35 -9.19 -1.91 24.51
CA ALA A 35 -8.67 -1.22 25.68
C ALA A 35 -7.52 -2.07 26.25
N ALA A 36 -6.31 -1.53 26.30
CA ALA A 36 -5.25 -2.12 27.09
C ALA A 36 -5.68 -2.06 28.56
N GLU A 37 -5.64 -3.19 29.27
CA GLU A 37 -5.87 -3.19 30.71
C GLU A 37 -4.86 -2.26 31.40
N PRO A 38 -5.31 -1.42 32.35
CA PRO A 38 -4.43 -0.48 33.02
C PRO A 38 -3.52 -1.23 33.99
N HIS A 39 -2.33 -1.63 33.54
CA HIS A 39 -1.25 -1.96 34.45
C HIS A 39 -0.72 -0.68 35.11
N ARG A 40 -0.51 -0.79 36.42
CA ARG A 40 -0.28 0.29 37.40
C ARG A 40 0.66 1.40 36.91
N ALA A 41 0.26 2.61 37.25
CA ALA A 41 0.90 3.87 36.93
C ALA A 41 2.40 3.91 37.25
N THR A 42 3.20 4.18 36.22
CA THR A 42 4.33 5.10 36.32
C THR A 42 4.38 5.90 35.03
N GLN A 43 4.65 7.18 35.18
CA GLN A 43 4.47 8.23 34.19
C GLN A 43 5.45 8.07 33.02
N GLN A 44 5.13 7.21 32.05
CA GLN A 44 5.93 7.04 30.84
C GLN A 44 4.98 6.95 29.64
N ARG A 45 5.25 7.78 28.62
CA ARG A 45 4.44 7.99 27.42
C ARG A 45 3.65 6.74 27.04
N ARG A 46 2.31 6.83 27.09
CA ARG A 46 1.42 5.77 26.60
C ARG A 46 1.70 5.57 25.11
N SER A 47 2.61 4.66 24.80
CA SER A 47 2.84 4.19 23.46
C SER A 47 1.72 3.20 23.19
N PHE A 48 0.69 3.62 22.46
CA PHE A 48 -0.33 2.71 21.98
C PHE A 48 0.36 1.76 20.98
N HIS A 49 0.65 0.54 21.41
CA HIS A 49 0.95 -0.55 20.49
C HIS A 49 -0.39 -1.15 20.10
N GLU A 50 -0.95 -0.65 19.00
CA GLU A 50 -2.11 -1.25 18.38
C GLU A 50 -1.63 -2.47 17.58
N THR A 51 -1.79 -3.66 18.16
CA THR A 51 -1.44 -4.94 17.52
C THR A 51 -2.38 -5.17 16.33
N ARG A 52 -1.84 -5.01 15.12
CA ARG A 52 -2.58 -5.13 13.85
C ARG A 52 -2.59 -6.57 13.39
N ILE A 53 -3.46 -7.37 14.00
CA ILE A 53 -3.60 -8.80 13.72
C ILE A 53 -4.11 -9.12 12.29
N ASN A 54 -4.56 -8.11 11.54
CA ASN A 54 -5.34 -8.30 10.31
C ASN A 54 -4.91 -7.41 9.12
N GLU A 55 -3.73 -6.78 9.15
CA GLU A 55 -3.20 -6.01 8.01
C GLU A 55 -2.12 -6.83 7.28
N PRO A 56 -2.32 -7.25 6.01
CA PRO A 56 -1.39 -8.10 5.27
C PRO A 56 0.03 -7.57 5.19
N ASN A 57 0.18 -6.25 5.07
CA ASN A 57 1.49 -5.61 5.03
C ASN A 57 1.93 -5.12 6.42
N GLY A 58 1.09 -5.29 7.45
CA GLY A 58 1.25 -4.67 8.77
C GLY A 58 1.13 -3.14 8.72
N LEU A 59 0.48 -2.60 7.68
CA LEU A 59 0.39 -1.17 7.41
C LEU A 59 -1.03 -0.66 7.65
N TYR A 60 -1.15 0.43 8.42
CA TYR A 60 -2.41 1.15 8.67
C TYR A 60 -3.20 1.50 7.42
N LYS A 61 -2.45 1.69 6.33
CA LYS A 61 -2.98 2.18 5.09
C LYS A 61 -3.63 1.08 4.26
N ASP A 62 -3.52 -0.19 4.64
CA ASP A 62 -4.23 -1.30 3.98
C ASP A 62 -5.76 -1.12 4.12
N CYS A 63 -6.23 -0.76 5.32
CA CYS A 63 -7.65 -0.47 5.56
C CYS A 63 -8.12 0.76 4.78
N MET A 64 -7.33 1.83 4.81
CA MET A 64 -7.63 3.08 4.11
C MET A 64 -7.70 2.87 2.59
N ALA A 65 -6.70 2.20 2.01
CA ALA A 65 -6.63 1.90 0.58
C ALA A 65 -7.83 1.07 0.14
N ARG A 66 -8.17 0.01 0.89
CA ARG A 66 -9.38 -0.79 0.67
C ARG A 66 -10.64 0.07 0.65
N SER A 67 -10.86 0.89 1.68
CA SER A 67 -12.05 1.73 1.77
C SER A 67 -12.14 2.78 0.66
N PHE A 68 -11.02 3.37 0.25
CA PHE A 68 -11.00 4.35 -0.84
C PHE A 68 -11.37 3.73 -2.18
N ILE A 69 -10.76 2.58 -2.51
CA ILE A 69 -11.07 1.87 -3.76
C ILE A 69 -12.51 1.39 -3.77
N GLU A 70 -12.99 0.76 -2.69
CA GLU A 70 -14.38 0.26 -2.61
C GLU A 70 -15.42 1.40 -2.68
N GLU A 71 -15.13 2.56 -2.08
CA GLU A 71 -16.01 3.72 -2.20
C GLU A 71 -15.99 4.34 -3.61
N ALA A 72 -14.83 4.38 -4.26
CA ALA A 72 -14.71 4.84 -5.64
C ALA A 72 -15.46 3.91 -6.62
N GLU A 73 -15.40 2.60 -6.41
CA GLU A 73 -16.21 1.59 -7.11
C GLU A 73 -17.70 1.85 -6.88
N ARG A 74 -18.12 2.03 -5.62
CA ARG A 74 -19.53 2.26 -5.24
C ARG A 74 -20.10 3.53 -5.87
N ARG A 75 -19.28 4.57 -6.03
CA ARG A 75 -19.67 5.83 -6.69
C ARG A 75 -19.65 5.75 -8.22
N GLY A 76 -19.13 4.66 -8.79
CA GLY A 76 -18.90 4.53 -10.23
C GLY A 76 -17.76 5.40 -10.77
N ALA A 77 -16.92 5.96 -9.90
CA ALA A 77 -15.76 6.75 -10.29
C ALA A 77 -14.58 5.86 -10.74
N LEU A 78 -14.54 4.62 -10.24
CA LEU A 78 -13.58 3.62 -10.65
C LEU A 78 -14.29 2.50 -11.42
N THR A 79 -13.93 2.33 -12.68
CA THR A 79 -14.44 1.29 -13.57
C THR A 79 -13.29 0.47 -14.13
N PRO A 80 -13.53 -0.77 -14.60
CA PRO A 80 -12.49 -1.57 -15.25
C PRO A 80 -11.79 -0.78 -16.37
N GLY A 81 -10.46 -0.82 -16.40
CA GLY A 81 -9.63 -0.08 -17.36
C GLY A 81 -9.24 1.33 -16.95
N VAL A 82 -9.80 1.89 -15.87
CA VAL A 82 -9.31 3.14 -15.28
C VAL A 82 -8.02 2.87 -14.50
N THR A 83 -7.07 3.81 -14.60
CA THR A 83 -5.80 3.77 -13.87
C THR A 83 -5.91 4.61 -12.60
N VAL A 84 -5.52 4.04 -11.47
CA VAL A 84 -5.38 4.75 -10.20
C VAL A 84 -3.98 5.36 -10.15
N ILE A 85 -3.87 6.64 -9.80
CA ILE A 85 -2.60 7.35 -9.70
C ILE A 85 -2.47 7.95 -8.30
N GLU A 86 -1.31 7.80 -7.67
CA GLU A 86 -1.01 8.40 -6.36
C GLU A 86 0.44 8.89 -6.30
N ALA A 87 0.64 10.14 -5.87
CA ALA A 87 1.96 10.67 -5.53
C ALA A 87 2.29 10.37 -4.06
N THR A 88 3.29 9.52 -3.79
CA THR A 88 3.60 9.10 -2.43
C THR A 88 5.00 8.50 -2.27
N GLY A 89 5.61 8.72 -1.09
CA GLY A 89 6.87 8.10 -0.68
C GLY A 89 6.74 7.07 0.44
N GLY A 90 5.51 6.63 0.73
CA GLY A 90 5.16 5.98 1.98
C GLY A 90 4.31 4.73 1.84
N SER A 91 3.80 4.28 2.98
CA SER A 91 2.91 3.13 3.07
C SER A 91 1.61 3.27 2.27
N THR A 92 1.22 4.47 1.81
CA THR A 92 0.00 4.64 1.02
C THR A 92 0.16 3.95 -0.31
N GLY A 93 1.28 4.19 -0.99
CA GLY A 93 1.58 3.59 -2.29
C GLY A 93 1.69 2.08 -2.19
N SER A 94 2.34 1.55 -1.14
CA SER A 94 2.41 0.11 -0.91
C SER A 94 1.04 -0.54 -0.70
N SER A 95 0.17 0.09 0.10
CA SER A 95 -1.18 -0.42 0.36
C SER A 95 -2.08 -0.32 -0.86
N LEU A 96 -2.06 0.80 -1.60
CA LEU A 96 -2.81 0.97 -2.84
C LEU A 96 -2.33 0.02 -3.93
N THR A 97 -1.02 -0.19 -4.05
CA THR A 97 -0.43 -1.18 -4.96
C THR A 97 -1.03 -2.56 -4.71
N PHE A 98 -1.02 -3.01 -3.45
CA PHE A 98 -1.58 -4.29 -3.06
C PHE A 98 -3.09 -4.36 -3.37
N THR A 99 -3.86 -3.35 -2.96
CA THR A 99 -5.31 -3.30 -3.20
C THR A 99 -5.65 -3.32 -4.69
N CYS A 100 -4.99 -2.49 -5.50
CA CYS A 100 -5.23 -2.40 -6.94
C CYS A 100 -4.84 -3.70 -7.65
N THR A 101 -3.73 -4.33 -7.24
CA THR A 101 -3.31 -5.63 -7.79
C THR A 101 -4.37 -6.70 -7.56
N VAL A 102 -4.90 -6.80 -6.33
CA VAL A 102 -5.96 -7.78 -6.01
C VAL A 102 -7.27 -7.49 -6.73
N LYS A 103 -7.62 -6.21 -6.86
CA LYS A 103 -8.85 -5.76 -7.51
C LYS A 103 -8.77 -5.73 -9.05
N GLY A 104 -7.57 -5.90 -9.61
CA GLY A 104 -7.34 -5.87 -11.06
C GLY A 104 -7.35 -4.46 -11.68
N TYR A 105 -7.03 -3.43 -10.89
CA TYR A 105 -6.85 -2.06 -11.40
C TYR A 105 -5.40 -1.79 -11.78
N HIS A 106 -5.20 -1.02 -12.85
CA HIS A 106 -3.91 -0.44 -13.13
C HIS A 106 -3.59 0.60 -12.06
N PHE A 107 -2.35 0.58 -11.55
CA PHE A 107 -1.88 1.53 -10.56
C PHE A 107 -0.53 2.09 -10.97
N THR A 108 -0.45 3.42 -11.00
CA THR A 108 0.79 4.17 -11.21
C THR A 108 1.09 4.94 -9.94
N VAL A 109 2.32 4.81 -9.46
CA VAL A 109 2.79 5.53 -8.28
C VAL A 109 3.90 6.49 -8.69
N ILE A 110 3.70 7.77 -8.37
CA ILE A 110 4.74 8.79 -8.51
C ILE A 110 5.48 8.83 -7.17
N SER A 111 6.75 8.47 -7.18
CA SER A 111 7.62 8.46 -6.00
C SER A 111 8.94 9.16 -6.26
N SER A 112 9.84 9.17 -5.28
CA SER A 112 11.16 9.78 -5.42
C SER A 112 12.23 8.87 -4.84
N ASP A 113 13.41 8.88 -5.46
CA ASP A 113 14.62 8.20 -4.98
C ASP A 113 15.12 8.73 -3.62
N GLY A 114 14.62 9.89 -3.17
CA GLY A 114 14.86 10.42 -1.82
C GLY A 114 14.14 9.66 -0.70
N PHE A 115 13.22 8.75 -1.04
CA PHE A 115 12.54 7.89 -0.06
C PHE A 115 13.28 6.57 0.20
N ALA A 116 12.95 5.91 1.31
CA ALA A 116 13.62 4.68 1.72
C ALA A 116 13.47 3.58 0.66
N ILE A 117 14.59 3.02 0.19
CA ILE A 117 14.63 2.00 -0.86
C ILE A 117 13.75 0.77 -0.57
N LYS A 118 13.61 0.39 0.70
CA LYS A 118 12.73 -0.73 1.10
C LYS A 118 11.27 -0.46 0.71
N LYS A 119 10.81 0.79 0.82
CA LYS A 119 9.44 1.19 0.46
C LYS A 119 9.25 1.22 -1.05
N LEU A 120 10.23 1.77 -1.78
CA LEU A 120 10.23 1.76 -3.26
C LEU A 120 10.13 0.32 -3.78
N ARG A 121 10.96 -0.59 -3.26
CA ARG A 121 10.93 -2.01 -3.61
C ARG A 121 9.60 -2.69 -3.28
N THR A 122 8.96 -2.35 -2.16
CA THR A 122 7.62 -2.88 -1.83
C THR A 122 6.57 -2.42 -2.84
N MET A 123 6.67 -1.18 -3.34
CA MET A 123 5.79 -0.71 -4.40
C MET A 123 6.10 -1.44 -5.71
N GLU A 124 7.36 -1.50 -6.15
CA GLU A 124 7.76 -2.23 -7.37
C GLU A 124 7.38 -3.72 -7.37
N ALA A 125 7.33 -4.36 -6.21
CA ALA A 125 7.17 -5.80 -6.07
C ALA A 125 5.88 -6.34 -6.70
N PHE A 126 4.81 -5.55 -6.79
CA PHE A 126 3.54 -5.99 -7.39
C PHE A 126 3.32 -5.41 -8.79
N GLY A 127 4.36 -4.79 -9.36
CA GLY A 127 4.34 -4.23 -10.70
C GLY A 127 3.45 -3.03 -10.99
N PRO A 128 3.25 -2.08 -10.06
CA PRO A 128 2.79 -0.76 -10.47
C PRO A 128 3.85 -0.10 -11.34
N GLU A 129 3.39 0.82 -12.18
CA GLU A 129 4.28 1.74 -12.87
C GLU A 129 4.82 2.73 -11.83
N LEU A 130 6.11 2.62 -11.51
CA LEU A 130 6.78 3.50 -10.55
C LEU A 130 7.52 4.61 -11.31
N ASP A 131 6.95 5.81 -11.30
CA ASP A 131 7.61 7.01 -11.80
C ASP A 131 8.49 7.60 -10.68
N LEU A 132 9.81 7.55 -10.86
CA LEU A 132 10.79 8.02 -9.86
C LEU A 132 11.31 9.40 -10.22
N MET A 133 10.93 10.39 -9.41
CA MET A 133 11.50 11.72 -9.47
C MET A 133 12.84 11.80 -8.72
N PRO A 134 13.91 12.32 -9.36
CA PRO A 134 15.18 12.54 -8.69
C PRO A 134 15.05 13.53 -7.53
N SER A 135 15.69 13.22 -6.41
CA SER A 135 15.83 14.09 -5.24
C SER A 135 17.24 14.67 -5.21
N PRO A 136 17.41 15.97 -5.54
CA PRO A 136 18.74 16.61 -5.58
C PRO A 136 19.48 16.56 -4.22
N ALA A 137 18.74 16.42 -3.12
CA ALA A 137 19.28 16.39 -1.77
C ALA A 137 19.16 15.03 -1.07
N GLY A 138 18.64 13.99 -1.74
CA GLY A 138 18.36 12.68 -1.13
C GLY A 138 17.44 12.76 0.09
N ARG A 139 16.58 13.77 0.16
CA ARG A 139 15.75 14.10 1.34
C ARG A 139 14.28 14.30 0.95
N PRO A 140 13.33 13.79 1.75
CA PRO A 140 11.89 13.93 1.52
C PRO A 140 11.13 15.29 1.58
N PRO A 141 11.62 16.47 2.04
CA PRO A 141 10.65 17.50 2.49
C PRO A 141 9.95 18.36 1.41
N ASP A 142 10.55 18.60 0.24
CA ASP A 142 9.99 19.54 -0.77
C ASP A 142 9.49 18.83 -2.04
N LEU A 143 9.50 17.50 -2.03
CA LEU A 143 9.23 16.68 -3.22
C LEU A 143 7.73 16.49 -3.46
N ILE A 144 6.92 16.32 -2.41
CA ILE A 144 5.51 15.95 -2.54
C ILE A 144 4.72 16.96 -3.41
N PRO A 145 4.81 18.29 -3.18
CA PRO A 145 4.13 19.25 -4.05
C PRO A 145 4.62 19.21 -5.51
N SER A 146 5.91 18.90 -5.71
CA SER A 146 6.50 18.78 -7.06
C SER A 146 6.02 17.53 -7.80
N MET A 147 5.67 16.47 -7.06
CA MET A 147 5.18 15.19 -7.60
C MET A 147 3.71 15.26 -8.02
N GLU A 148 2.93 16.20 -7.48
CA GLU A 148 1.52 16.41 -7.81
C GLU A 148 1.32 17.30 -9.06
N THR A 149 2.40 17.85 -9.63
CA THR A 149 2.36 18.79 -10.77
C THR A 149 2.59 18.10 -12.13
N VAL A 150 2.67 16.77 -12.15
CA VAL A 150 2.89 15.94 -13.35
C VAL A 150 1.56 15.58 -14.01
#